data_AF-A0A967LG74-F1
#
_entry.id   AF-A0A967LG74-F1
#
_cell.length_a   1.000
_cell.length_b   1.000
_cell.length_c   1.000
_cell.angle_alpha   90.00
_cell.angle_beta   90.00
_cell.angle_gamma   90.00
#
_symmetry.space_group_name_H-M   'P 1'
#
loop_
_entity.id
_entity.type
_entity.pdbx_description
1 polymer ?
#
loop_
_entity_poly.entity_id
_entity_poly.type
_entity_poly.pdbx_seq_one_letter_code
_entity_poly.pdbx_strand_id
1 'polypeptide(L)' 'AARCGQRIVEMAWEDLKPSDIISPEAFDNAITADMAIGGSTNAIVHLTALAKRAGINFPLDRFDEISTRTPVLANLK' A
#
# COMPACT_ATOMS: atom_id res chain seq x y z
N ALA A 1 -10.71 17.06 -0.03
CA ALA A 1 -11.97 16.58 0.57
C ALA A 1 -13.08 16.41 -0.47
N ALA A 2 -13.58 17.46 -1.13
CA ALA A 2 -14.71 17.37 -2.07
C ALA A 2 -14.54 16.29 -3.17
N ARG A 3 -13.36 16.22 -3.81
CA ARG A 3 -13.04 15.19 -4.82
C ARG A 3 -13.11 13.76 -4.28
N CYS A 4 -12.72 13.51 -3.03
CA CYS A 4 -12.83 12.19 -2.41
C CYS A 4 -14.29 11.78 -2.23
N GLY A 5 -15.15 12.74 -1.85
CA GLY A 5 -16.59 12.52 -1.72
C GLY A 5 -17.26 12.21 -3.05
N GLN A 6 -16.87 12.92 -4.12
CA GLN A 6 -17.33 12.60 -5.48
C GLN A 6 -16.86 11.21 -5.89
N ARG A 7 -15.57 10.88 -5.68
CA ARG A 7 -15.02 9.58 -6.09
C ARG A 7 -15.68 8.41 -5.38
N ILE A 8 -15.95 8.49 -4.07
CA ILE A 8 -16.59 7.37 -3.36
C ILE A 8 -18.03 7.13 -3.85
N VAL A 9 -18.75 8.18 -4.26
CA VAL A 9 -20.08 8.03 -4.89
C VAL A 9 -19.95 7.32 -6.23
N GLU A 10 -18.99 7.72 -7.08
CA GLU A 10 -18.72 7.03 -8.36
C GLU A 10 -18.35 5.55 -8.16
N MET A 11 -17.47 5.25 -7.20
CA MET A 11 -17.09 3.87 -6.87
C MET A 11 -18.28 3.01 -6.45
N ALA A 12 -19.26 3.58 -5.76
CA ALA A 12 -20.49 2.88 -5.42
C ALA A 12 -21.34 2.55 -6.66
N TRP A 13 -21.38 3.44 -7.66
CA TRP A 13 -22.05 3.17 -8.94
C TRP A 13 -21.30 2.16 -9.81
N GLU A 14 -19.97 2.17 -9.75
CA GLU A 14 -19.09 1.24 -10.48
C GLU A 14 -19.01 -0.17 -9.83
N ASP A 15 -19.57 -0.34 -8.62
CA ASP A 15 -19.30 -1.49 -7.75
C ASP A 15 -17.79 -1.75 -7.53
N LEU A 16 -16.98 -0.68 -7.52
CA LEU A 16 -15.54 -0.75 -7.28
C LEU A 16 -15.26 -0.84 -5.78
N LYS A 17 -14.95 -2.04 -5.31
CA LYS A 17 -14.75 -2.34 -3.89
C LYS A 17 -13.26 -2.29 -3.52
N PRO A 18 -12.91 -2.10 -2.24
CA PRO A 18 -11.52 -2.22 -1.78
C PRO A 18 -10.87 -3.55 -2.17
N SER A 19 -11.63 -4.66 -2.21
CA SER A 19 -11.15 -5.97 -2.67
C SER A 19 -10.69 -5.98 -4.12
N ASP A 20 -11.19 -5.05 -4.94
CA ASP A 20 -10.87 -4.96 -6.36
C ASP A 20 -9.61 -4.11 -6.60
N ILE A 21 -9.16 -3.38 -5.56
CA ILE A 21 -7.99 -2.48 -5.59
C ILE A 21 -6.82 -3.05 -4.79
N ILE A 22 -7.12 -3.69 -3.65
CA ILE A 22 -6.12 -4.25 -2.73
C ILE A 22 -5.72 -5.63 -3.26
N SER A 23 -4.71 -5.64 -4.13
CA SER A 23 -4.07 -6.85 -4.67
C SER A 23 -2.67 -7.07 -4.06
N PRO A 24 -2.04 -8.24 -4.23
CA PRO A 24 -0.64 -8.45 -3.84
C PRO A 24 0.31 -7.39 -4.43
N GLU A 25 0.10 -7.00 -5.69
CA GLU A 25 0.89 -5.97 -6.36
C GLU A 25 0.66 -4.58 -5.75
N ALA A 26 -0.54 -4.30 -5.23
CA ALA A 26 -0.80 -3.06 -4.51
C ALA A 26 0.03 -2.95 -3.22
N PHE A 27 0.31 -4.08 -2.54
CA PHE A 27 1.22 -4.10 -1.39
C PHE A 27 2.67 -3.86 -1.81
N ASP A 28 3.12 -4.49 -2.91
CA ASP A 28 4.47 -4.24 -3.44
C ASP A 28 4.66 -2.75 -3.79
N ASN A 29 3.65 -2.14 -4.41
CA ASN A 29 3.63 -0.71 -4.71
C ASN A 29 3.66 0.14 -3.43
N ALA A 30 2.91 -0.25 -2.40
CA ALA A 30 2.90 0.46 -1.12
C ALA A 30 4.27 0.42 -0.43
N ILE A 31 4.95 -0.73 -0.39
CA ILE A 31 6.32 -0.84 0.15
C ILE A 31 7.28 0.01 -0.67
N THR A 32 7.23 -0.10 -2.01
CA THR A 32 8.12 0.64 -2.89
C THR A 32 7.98 2.15 -2.66
N ALA A 33 6.75 2.65 -2.55
CA ALA A 33 6.50 4.06 -2.27
C ALA A 33 7.01 4.47 -0.88
N ASP A 34 6.72 3.68 0.16
CA ASP A 34 7.16 3.95 1.54
C ASP A 34 8.70 3.96 1.66
N MET A 35 9.39 2.98 1.05
CA MET A 35 10.84 2.92 1.02
C MET A 35 11.45 4.09 0.25
N ALA A 36 10.87 4.45 -0.91
CA ALA A 36 11.37 5.56 -1.72
C ALA A 36 11.27 6.92 -1.01
N ILE A 37 10.36 7.08 -0.06
CA ILE A 37 10.24 8.30 0.73
C ILE A 37 10.95 8.23 2.09
N GLY A 38 11.57 7.10 2.45
CA GLY A 38 12.14 6.88 3.78
C GLY A 38 11.06 6.86 4.87
N GLY A 39 9.95 6.17 4.61
CA GLY A 39 8.75 6.14 5.45
C GLY A 39 8.94 5.52 6.84
N SER A 40 7.86 5.51 7.62
CA SER A 40 7.90 5.03 9.00
C SER A 40 8.01 3.51 9.05
N THR A 41 8.85 2.98 9.95
CA THR A 41 8.90 1.53 10.22
C THR A 41 7.56 0.95 10.68
N ASN A 42 6.62 1.76 11.17
CA ASN A 42 5.24 1.34 11.47
C ASN A 42 4.46 0.90 10.23
N ALA A 43 4.87 1.32 9.02
CA ALA A 43 4.26 0.86 7.77
C ALA A 43 4.31 -0.67 7.65
N ILE A 44 5.40 -1.32 8.10
CA ILE A 44 5.54 -2.78 8.09
C ILE A 44 4.41 -3.44 8.89
N VAL A 45 4.15 -2.93 10.10
CA VAL A 45 3.11 -3.47 11.00
C VAL A 45 1.72 -3.28 10.37
N HIS A 46 1.43 -2.09 9.87
CA HIS A 46 0.11 -1.77 9.32
C HIS A 46 -0.18 -2.49 8.00
N LEU A 47 0.80 -2.58 7.09
CA LEU A 47 0.65 -3.30 5.82
C LEU A 47 0.50 -4.81 6.07
N THR A 48 1.26 -5.40 6.99
CA THR A 48 1.11 -6.82 7.36
C THR A 48 -0.28 -7.10 7.94
N ALA A 49 -0.78 -6.22 8.82
CA ALA A 49 -2.13 -6.35 9.37
C ALA A 49 -3.22 -6.22 8.31
N LEU A 50 -3.06 -5.29 7.35
CA LEU A 50 -3.99 -5.08 6.26
C LEU A 50 -4.00 -6.28 5.29
N ALA A 51 -2.83 -6.80 4.91
CA ALA A 51 -2.70 -7.97 4.05
C ALA A 51 -3.44 -9.17 4.64
N LYS A 52 -3.27 -9.42 5.95
CA LYS A 52 -4.00 -10.48 6.67
C LYS A 52 -5.52 -10.30 6.61
N ARG A 53 -6.03 -9.07 6.72
CA ARG A 53 -7.48 -8.79 6.61
C ARG A 53 -8.00 -8.92 5.17
N ALA A 54 -7.16 -8.63 4.19
CA ALA A 54 -7.47 -8.81 2.78
C ALA A 54 -7.31 -10.28 2.31
N GLY A 55 -6.85 -11.19 3.18
CA GLY A 55 -6.59 -12.59 2.82
C GLY A 55 -5.36 -12.77 1.91
N ILE A 56 -4.47 -11.78 1.86
CA ILE A 56 -3.26 -11.81 1.03
C ILE A 56 -2.09 -12.32 1.86
N ASN A 57 -1.41 -13.35 1.34
CA ASN A 57 -0.18 -13.83 1.93
C ASN A 57 0.95 -12.84 1.66
N PHE A 58 1.53 -12.30 2.72
CA PHE A 58 2.51 -11.23 2.63
C PHE A 58 3.63 -11.45 3.66
N PRO A 59 4.67 -12.21 3.29
CA PRO A 59 5.79 -12.51 4.18
C PRO A 59 6.71 -11.30 4.34
N LEU A 60 7.38 -11.20 5.49
CA LEU A 60 8.35 -10.12 5.75
C LEU A 60 9.52 -10.13 4.77
N ASP A 61 9.91 -11.31 4.26
CA ASP A 61 10.97 -11.44 3.25
C ASP A 61 10.65 -10.61 1.98
N ARG A 62 9.37 -10.41 1.66
CA ARG A 62 8.96 -9.58 0.52
C ARG A 62 9.31 -8.10 0.72
N PHE A 63 9.27 -7.60 1.96
CA PHE A 63 9.76 -6.25 2.25
C PHE A 63 11.24 -6.13 2.01
N ASP A 64 12.02 -7.12 2.45
CA ASP A 64 13.48 -7.11 2.31
C ASP A 64 13.86 -7.09 0.82
N GLU A 65 13.28 -7.99 0.02
CA GLU A 65 13.43 -8.03 -1.43
C GLU A 65 13.16 -6.68 -2.10
N ILE A 66 12.06 -6.02 -1.72
CA ILE A 66 11.70 -4.71 -2.30
C ILE A 66 12.65 -3.62 -1.82
N SER A 67 13.08 -3.65 -0.56
CA SER A 67 14.00 -2.65 -0.01
C SER A 67 15.34 -2.66 -0.75
N THR A 68 15.87 -3.84 -1.09
CA THR A 68 17.18 -3.96 -1.77
C THR A 68 17.22 -3.30 -3.15
N ARG A 69 16.06 -3.20 -3.83
CA ARG A 69 15.94 -2.59 -5.17
C ARG A 69 15.32 -1.19 -5.18
N THR A 70 14.88 -0.68 -4.03
CA THR A 70 14.18 0.61 -3.95
C THR A 70 15.08 1.66 -3.29
N PRO A 71 15.66 2.59 -4.07
CA PRO A 71 16.46 3.67 -3.49
C PRO A 71 15.57 4.68 -2.76
N VAL A 72 16.11 5.30 -1.71
CA VAL A 72 15.48 6.47 -1.08
C VAL A 72 15.65 7.67 -2.02
N LEU A 73 14.53 8.24 -2.46
CA LEU A 73 14.46 9.34 -3.42
C LEU A 73 14.11 10.68 -2.76
N ALA A 74 13.44 10.66 -1.59
CA ALA A 74 12.99 11.86 -0.91
C ALA A 74 13.90 12.21 0.28
N ASN A 75 14.25 13.49 0.42
CA ASN A 75 14.92 14.03 1.61
C ASN A 75 13.88 14.73 2.49
N LEU A 76 13.18 13.94 3.30
CA LEU A 76 12.10 14.37 4.19
C LEU A 76 12.59 14.34 5.65
N LYS A 77 11.90 15.09 6.52
CA LYS A 77 12.13 15.07 7.96
C LYS A 77 11.22 14.06 8.66
#